data_AF-A0A2K3KNZ4-F1
#
_entry.id   AF-A0A2K3KNZ4-F1
#
_cell.length_a   1.000
_cell.length_b   1.000
_cell.length_c   1.000
_cell.angle_alpha   90.00
_cell.angle_beta   90.00
_cell.angle_gamma   90.00
#
_symmetry.space_group_name_H-M   'P 1'
#
loop_
_entity.id
_entity.type
_entity.pdbx_description
1 polymer ?
#
loop_
_entity_poly.entity_id
_entity_poly.type
_entity_poly.pdbx_seq_one_letter_code
_entity_poly.pdbx_strand_id
1 'polypeptide(L)' 'MSTPPTTEKTASWTLSVDGASNVRGSGAGIVLEGPDGVMIEQSL' A
#
# COMPACT_ATOMS: atom_id res chain seq x y z
N MET A 1 13.29 31.47 -18.08
CA MET A 1 13.08 30.04 -18.36
C MET A 1 13.08 29.30 -17.04
N SER A 2 11.91 29.05 -16.45
CA SER A 2 11.83 28.26 -15.21
C SER A 2 11.75 26.79 -15.64
N THR A 3 12.76 26.00 -15.30
CA THR A 3 12.77 24.56 -15.48
C THR A 3 11.55 23.94 -14.79
N PRO A 4 10.82 22.99 -15.41
CA PRO A 4 9.75 22.28 -14.72
C PRO A 4 10.36 21.44 -13.59
N PRO A 5 9.66 21.26 -12.46
CA PRO A 5 10.15 20.44 -11.36
C PRO A 5 10.44 19.05 -11.91
N THR A 6 11.68 18.61 -11.71
CA THR A 6 12.14 17.26 -11.99
C THR A 6 11.10 16.29 -11.45
N THR A 7 10.62 15.42 -12.34
CA THR A 7 9.76 14.29 -12.04
C THR A 7 10.34 13.58 -10.82
N GLU A 8 9.84 13.88 -9.62
CA GLU A 8 9.98 13.00 -8.48
C GLU A 8 9.46 11.68 -8.99
N LYS A 9 10.36 10.71 -9.17
CA LYS A 9 10.01 9.37 -9.59
C LYS A 9 9.06 8.86 -8.50
N THR A 10 7.76 9.03 -8.70
CA THR A 10 6.74 8.64 -7.74
C THR A 10 7.04 7.20 -7.42
N ALA A 11 7.49 6.96 -6.19
CA ALA A 11 7.71 5.63 -5.67
C ALA A 11 6.41 4.86 -5.88
N SER A 12 6.41 3.87 -6.79
CA SER A 12 5.20 3.10 -7.08
C SER A 12 4.89 2.22 -5.89
N TRP A 13 3.78 2.49 -5.20
CA TRP A 13 3.27 1.66 -4.13
C TRP A 13 2.08 0.84 -4.62
N THR A 14 2.06 -0.45 -4.29
CA THR A 14 0.93 -1.35 -4.49
C THR A 14 0.27 -1.61 -3.14
N LEU A 15 -1.03 -1.36 -3.06
CA LEU A 15 -1.83 -1.62 -1.86
C LEU A 15 -2.78 -2.80 -2.12
N SER A 16 -2.64 -3.85 -1.33
CA SER A 16 -3.50 -5.03 -1.32
C SER A 16 -4.32 -5.06 -0.03
N VAL A 17 -5.62 -5.30 -0.14
CA VAL A 17 -6.53 -5.37 1.01
C VAL A 17 -7.32 -6.66 0.91
N ASP A 18 -7.29 -7.47 1.96
CA ASP A 18 -8.10 -8.68 2.08
C ASP A 18 -9.02 -8.57 3.29
N GLY A 19 -10.27 -9.01 3.16
CA GLY A 19 -11.27 -8.89 4.20
C GLY A 19 -11.91 -10.24 4.47
N ALA A 20 -11.96 -10.63 5.75
CA ALA A 20 -12.64 -11.83 6.19
C ALA A 20 -13.83 -11.47 7.07
N SER A 21 -14.99 -12.05 6.80
CA SER A 21 -16.18 -11.89 7.64
C SER A 21 -16.79 -13.25 7.94
N ASN A 22 -17.06 -13.50 9.22
CA ASN A 22 -17.71 -14.73 9.69
C ASN A 22 -18.70 -14.42 10.82
N VAL A 23 -19.44 -15.44 11.27
CA VAL A 23 -20.50 -15.29 12.28
C VAL A 23 -19.99 -14.82 13.65
N ARG A 24 -18.69 -14.98 13.93
CA ARG A 24 -18.03 -14.58 15.19
C ARG A 24 -17.39 -13.20 15.09
N GLY A 25 -17.30 -12.63 13.90
CA GLY A 25 -16.74 -11.31 13.68
C GLY A 25 -16.15 -11.13 12.29
N SER A 26 -15.70 -9.90 12.04
CA SER A 26 -15.04 -9.45 10.83
C SER A 26 -13.60 -9.05 11.15
N GLY A 27 -12.70 -9.27 10.20
CA GLY A 27 -11.32 -8.82 10.25
C GLY A 27 -10.86 -8.37 8.86
N ALA A 28 -9.83 -7.54 8.84
CA ALA A 28 -9.23 -7.08 7.59
C ALA A 28 -7.70 -7.14 7.66
N GLY A 29 -7.09 -7.55 6.56
CA GLY A 29 -5.66 -7.50 6.31
C GLY A 29 -5.33 -6.44 5.26
N ILE A 30 -4.24 -5.71 5.49
CA ILE A 30 -3.70 -4.72 4.56
C ILE A 30 -2.23 -5.06 4.31
N VAL A 31 -1.82 -5.08 3.05
CA VAL A 31 -0.43 -5.26 2.63
C VAL A 31 -0.04 -4.11 1.70
N LEU A 32 1.07 -3.45 1.98
CA LEU A 32 1.64 -2.39 1.17
C LEU A 32 3.01 -2.81 0.65
N GLU A 33 3.15 -2.87 -0.67
CA GLU A 33 4.38 -3.21 -1.37
C GLU A 33 4.95 -1.95 -2.00
N GLY A 34 6.12 -1.54 -1.54
CA GLY A 34 6.82 -0.36 -1.99
C GLY A 34 7.87 -0.65 -3.06
N PRO A 35 8.40 0.41 -3.68
CA PRO A 35 9.64 0.28 -4.44
C PRO A 35 10.75 -0.17 -3.49
N ASP A 36 11.77 -0.81 -4.05
CA ASP A 36 12.91 -1.36 -3.30
C ASP A 36 12.58 -2.59 -2.44
N GLY A 37 11.42 -3.23 -2.68
CA GLY A 37 11.03 -4.48 -2.03
C GLY A 37 10.56 -4.31 -0.59
N VAL A 38 10.20 -3.08 -0.21
CA VAL A 38 9.58 -2.79 1.09
C VAL A 38 8.20 -3.44 1.15
N MET A 39 7.91 -4.20 2.20
CA MET A 39 6.60 -4.81 2.44
C MET A 39 6.12 -4.48 3.85
N ILE A 40 4.89 -3.99 3.97
CA ILE A 40 4.25 -3.62 5.24
C ILE A 40 2.93 -4.36 5.37
N GLU A 41 2.73 -5.09 6.46
CA GLU A 41 1.50 -5.84 6.74
C GLU A 41 0.81 -5.29 8.00
N GLN A 42 -0.52 -5.17 7.95
CA GLN A 42 -1.38 -4.76 9.08
C GLN A 42 -2.64 -5.63 9.13
N SER A 43 -3.12 -5.92 10.34
CA SER A 43 -4.38 -6.65 10.57
C SER A 43 -5.22 -5.92 11.61
N LEU A 44 -6.53 -5.82 11.37
CA LEU A 44 -7.51 -5.13 12.21
C LEU A 44 -8.61 -6.07 12.69
#